data_AF-A0AAV2REZ0-F1
#
_entry.id   AF-A0AAV2REZ0-F1
#
_cell.length_a   1.000
_cell.length_b   1.000
_cell.length_c   1.000
_cell.angle_alpha   90.00
_cell.angle_beta   90.00
_cell.angle_gamma   90.00
#
_symmetry.space_group_name_H-M   'P 1'
#
loop_
_entity.id
_entity.type
_entity.pdbx_description
1 polymer ?
#
loop_
_entity_poly.entity_id
_entity_poly.type
_entity_poly.pdbx_seq_one_letter_code
_entity_poly.pdbx_strand_id
1 'polypeptide(L)'
;MEDSVPSPGTPDSRKRPLDNDSDDAMSKRSHYIPDMQSEGTFHLKILVPSVAAGAIIGKGGETIAQLQKDTNARVKMSKANDFYPGTTERVCLITGNVDAILTVLSFIMEKIKEKPDPNAKPAIDFDNKQTAEREKQNWTEKTRPPQVKILVPNSTAGMIIGKGGTYIKQIKEESGAYVQISQKAKDQSLAERCITVI
;
A
#
# COMPACT_ATOMS: atom_id res chain seq x y z
N MET A 1 27.01 -43.86 65.12
CA MET A 1 26.38 -42.53 65.12
C MET A 1 25.86 -42.33 63.70
N GLU A 2 24.76 -43.00 63.37
CA GLU A 2 23.35 -42.65 63.71
C GLU A 2 22.76 -41.88 62.52
N ASP A 3 21.89 -42.52 61.72
CA ASP A 3 20.41 -42.64 61.90
C ASP A 3 19.72 -41.44 61.22
N SER A 4 18.91 -41.58 60.16
CA SER A 4 17.56 -42.17 60.04
C SER A 4 16.53 -41.07 59.68
N VAL A 5 15.97 -41.14 58.45
CA VAL A 5 14.54 -40.99 57.96
C VAL A 5 13.68 -39.78 58.48
N PRO A 6 12.59 -39.28 57.81
CA PRO A 6 11.72 -40.00 56.87
C PRO A 6 10.97 -39.24 55.72
N SER A 7 10.39 -40.04 54.80
CA SER A 7 9.19 -39.75 53.97
C SER A 7 7.91 -40.16 54.76
N PRO A 8 6.63 -39.76 54.50
CA PRO A 8 5.95 -39.83 53.18
C PRO A 8 4.75 -38.86 52.94
N GLY A 9 4.11 -38.94 51.74
CA GLY A 9 2.73 -38.44 51.53
C GLY A 9 2.32 -38.17 50.07
N THR A 10 1.79 -39.17 49.37
CA THR A 10 0.88 -39.03 48.19
C THR A 10 -0.59 -38.97 48.66
N PRO A 11 -1.65 -38.80 47.84
CA PRO A 11 -1.90 -38.09 46.56
C PRO A 11 -3.22 -37.24 46.57
N ASP A 12 -3.62 -36.72 45.41
CA ASP A 12 -5.00 -36.68 44.88
C ASP A 12 -5.73 -35.33 44.65
N SER A 13 -6.32 -35.32 43.46
CA SER A 13 -7.17 -34.42 42.70
C SER A 13 -8.27 -33.68 43.47
N ARG A 14 -8.55 -32.42 43.05
CA ARG A 14 -9.92 -31.91 42.81
C ARG A 14 -9.97 -30.49 42.21
N LYS A 15 -10.42 -30.43 40.95
CA LYS A 15 -11.40 -29.49 40.34
C LYS A 15 -11.41 -28.03 40.84
N ARG A 16 -11.00 -27.10 39.97
CA ARG A 16 -11.49 -25.71 40.02
C ARG A 16 -12.84 -25.64 39.28
N PRO A 17 -13.91 -25.05 39.85
CA PRO A 17 -15.23 -25.04 39.24
C PRO A 17 -15.28 -24.21 37.94
N LEU A 18 -16.10 -24.68 37.00
CA LEU A 18 -16.58 -23.92 35.85
C LEU A 18 -17.77 -23.09 36.33
N ASP A 19 -17.60 -21.76 36.44
CA ASP A 19 -18.74 -20.86 36.45
C ASP A 19 -19.11 -20.54 35.01
N ASN A 20 -20.24 -21.12 34.62
CA ASN A 20 -20.97 -20.85 33.40
C ASN A 20 -21.92 -19.70 33.69
N ASP A 21 -21.56 -18.49 33.27
CA ASP A 21 -22.55 -17.44 32.98
C ASP A 21 -22.60 -17.23 31.47
N SER A 22 -23.76 -17.62 30.94
CA SER A 22 -24.25 -17.31 29.63
C SER A 22 -24.39 -15.79 29.52
N ASP A 23 -23.83 -15.16 28.49
CA ASP A 23 -24.45 -13.99 27.86
C ASP A 23 -23.83 -13.68 26.48
N ASP A 24 -24.75 -13.52 25.53
CA ASP A 24 -24.62 -12.89 24.21
C ASP A 24 -23.59 -13.38 23.19
N ALA A 25 -24.00 -14.41 22.44
CA ALA A 25 -23.52 -14.69 21.11
C ALA A 25 -24.06 -13.66 20.09
N MET A 26 -23.49 -12.44 20.08
CA MET A 26 -23.68 -11.50 18.97
C MET A 26 -22.33 -11.24 18.29
N SER A 27 -22.06 -12.04 17.26
CA SER A 27 -21.31 -11.70 16.05
C SER A 27 -20.37 -10.49 16.16
N LYS A 28 -19.09 -10.73 16.48
CA LYS A 28 -17.99 -9.76 16.27
C LYS A 28 -17.71 -9.56 14.77
N ARG A 29 -18.74 -9.20 13.99
CA ARG A 29 -18.57 -8.52 12.71
C ARG A 29 -18.05 -7.13 13.06
N SER A 30 -16.76 -6.91 12.83
CA SER A 30 -16.19 -5.56 12.80
C SER A 30 -16.95 -4.75 11.74
N HIS A 31 -18.04 -4.12 12.15
CA HIS A 31 -18.65 -3.03 11.41
C HIS A 31 -17.67 -1.88 11.51
N TYR A 32 -16.78 -1.78 10.52
CA TYR A 32 -16.16 -0.50 10.19
C TYR A 32 -17.28 0.37 9.63
N ILE A 33 -17.97 1.08 10.52
CA ILE A 33 -18.70 2.28 10.14
C ILE A 33 -17.65 3.38 10.17
N PRO A 34 -17.24 3.97 9.03
CA PRO A 34 -16.43 5.16 9.09
C PRO A 34 -17.32 6.24 9.69
N ASP A 35 -16.99 6.64 10.92
CA ASP A 35 -17.44 7.91 11.47
C ASP A 35 -17.07 9.00 10.45
N MET A 36 -18.08 9.62 9.84
CA MET A 36 -17.94 10.56 8.74
C MET A 36 -17.41 11.93 9.21
N GLN A 37 -16.88 12.01 10.45
CA GLN A 37 -16.42 13.24 11.10
C GLN A 37 -15.16 13.07 11.98
N SER A 38 -14.41 11.98 11.82
CA SER A 38 -12.99 12.00 12.22
C SER A 38 -12.20 12.57 11.04
N GLU A 39 -11.68 13.80 11.16
CA GLU A 39 -10.63 14.36 10.30
C GLU A 39 -9.35 13.51 10.48
N GLY A 40 -9.41 12.27 10.01
CA GLY A 40 -8.35 11.29 10.17
C GLY A 40 -7.17 11.69 9.31
N THR A 41 -5.97 11.69 9.92
CA THR A 41 -4.74 11.80 9.15
C THR A 41 -4.43 10.44 8.51
N PHE A 42 -4.38 10.41 7.19
CA PHE A 42 -4.05 9.22 6.40
C PHE A 42 -2.58 9.27 5.95
N HIS A 43 -2.07 8.10 5.55
CA HIS A 43 -0.73 7.94 5.01
C HIS A 43 -0.83 7.27 3.64
N LEU A 44 -0.29 7.89 2.60
CA LEU A 44 -0.26 7.38 1.25
C LEU A 44 1.20 7.26 0.78
N LYS A 45 1.58 6.09 0.27
CA LYS A 45 2.89 5.89 -0.36
C LYS A 45 2.70 5.68 -1.86
N ILE A 46 3.47 6.41 -2.65
CA ILE A 46 3.46 6.28 -4.12
C ILE A 46 4.89 6.14 -4.65
N LEU A 47 5.03 5.45 -5.77
CA LEU A 47 6.29 5.38 -6.50
C LEU A 47 6.37 6.51 -7.52
N VAL A 48 7.50 7.20 -7.52
CA VAL A 48 7.74 8.37 -8.35
C VAL A 48 9.04 8.14 -9.15
N PRO A 49 9.01 8.24 -10.49
CA PRO A 49 10.21 8.19 -11.31
C PRO A 49 11.23 9.24 -10.89
N SER A 50 12.52 8.92 -10.99
CA SER A 50 13.59 9.80 -10.52
C SER A 50 13.59 11.17 -11.20
N VAL A 51 13.21 11.22 -12.48
CA VAL A 51 13.08 12.47 -13.27
C VAL A 51 11.95 13.35 -12.72
N ALA A 52 10.79 12.77 -12.42
CA ALA A 52 9.64 13.49 -11.85
C ALA A 52 9.91 13.91 -10.40
N ALA A 53 10.60 13.09 -9.61
CA ALA A 53 10.94 13.39 -8.22
C ALA A 53 11.76 14.69 -8.08
N GLY A 54 12.70 14.94 -9.00
CA GLY A 54 13.45 16.21 -9.03
C GLY A 54 12.55 17.42 -9.28
N ALA A 55 11.56 17.29 -10.16
CA ALA A 55 10.60 18.36 -10.45
C ALA A 55 9.62 18.62 -9.29
N ILE A 56 9.25 17.57 -8.55
CA ILE A 56 8.37 17.68 -7.37
C ILE A 56 9.11 18.35 -6.20
N ILE A 57 10.39 18.01 -5.99
CA ILE A 57 11.22 18.61 -4.94
C ILE A 57 11.49 20.08 -5.24
N GLY A 58 11.82 20.41 -6.49
CA GLY A 58 12.22 21.75 -6.90
C GLY A 58 13.64 22.12 -6.51
N LYS A 59 14.13 23.27 -6.98
CA LYS A 59 15.47 23.77 -6.64
C LYS A 59 15.54 24.07 -5.14
N GLY A 60 16.51 23.48 -4.44
CA GLY A 60 16.66 23.66 -2.99
C GLY A 60 15.50 23.13 -2.13
N GLY A 61 14.56 22.37 -2.71
CA GLY A 61 13.36 21.90 -1.98
C GLY A 61 12.22 22.91 -1.90
N GLU A 62 12.28 24.02 -2.64
CA GLU A 62 11.28 25.09 -2.60
C GLU A 62 9.87 24.60 -2.97
N THR A 63 9.75 23.86 -4.08
CA THR A 63 8.44 23.40 -4.60
C THR A 63 7.75 22.44 -3.63
N ILE A 64 8.47 21.47 -3.06
CA ILE A 64 7.90 20.54 -2.07
C ILE A 64 7.60 21.24 -0.75
N ALA A 65 8.36 22.28 -0.36
CA ALA A 65 8.07 23.06 0.83
C ALA A 65 6.79 23.90 0.66
N GLN A 66 6.62 24.52 -0.50
CA GLN A 66 5.41 25.26 -0.85
C GLN A 66 4.20 24.33 -0.92
N LEU A 67 4.31 23.19 -1.59
CA LEU A 67 3.23 22.21 -1.69
C LEU A 67 2.75 21.73 -0.30
N GLN A 68 3.67 21.49 0.62
CA GLN A 68 3.33 21.12 2.01
C GLN A 68 2.65 22.26 2.76
N LYS A 69 3.11 23.51 2.56
CA LYS A 69 2.51 24.69 3.18
C LYS A 69 1.08 24.93 2.68
N ASP A 70 0.86 24.79 1.38
CA ASP A 70 -0.42 25.10 0.74
C ASP A 70 -1.48 24.03 1.03
N THR A 71 -1.07 22.76 1.14
CA THR A 71 -1.99 21.63 1.39
C THR A 71 -2.12 21.27 2.86
N ASN A 72 -1.26 21.80 3.73
CA ASN A 72 -1.08 21.35 5.11
C ASN A 72 -0.78 19.83 5.22
N ALA A 73 -0.33 19.19 4.13
CA ALA A 73 0.17 17.83 4.13
C ALA A 73 1.68 17.81 4.41
N ARG A 74 2.15 16.68 4.90
CA ARG A 74 3.58 16.37 5.01
C ARG A 74 3.96 15.45 3.85
N VAL A 75 4.96 15.86 3.06
CA VAL A 75 5.42 15.12 1.89
C VAL A 75 6.91 14.82 2.05
N LYS A 76 7.28 13.54 1.98
CA LYS A 76 8.67 13.07 2.09
C LYS A 76 9.03 12.19 0.91
N MET A 77 10.15 12.48 0.26
CA MET A 77 10.72 11.64 -0.80
C MET A 77 11.87 10.79 -0.23
N SER A 78 12.01 9.54 -0.67
CA SER A 78 13.20 8.70 -0.40
C SER A 78 14.46 9.37 -0.95
N LYS A 79 15.66 8.94 -0.54
CA LYS A 79 16.92 9.55 -1.05
C LYS A 79 17.09 9.30 -2.56
N ALA A 80 17.98 10.05 -3.21
CA ALA A 80 18.14 10.00 -4.68
C ALA A 80 18.49 8.61 -5.23
N ASN A 81 19.22 7.79 -4.47
CA ASN A 81 19.62 6.43 -4.84
C ASN A 81 18.91 5.36 -3.99
N ASP A 82 17.83 5.74 -3.31
CA ASP A 82 17.02 4.85 -2.47
C ASP A 82 15.73 4.52 -3.21
N PHE A 83 15.83 3.47 -4.03
CA PHE A 83 14.77 3.01 -4.91
C PHE A 83 13.95 1.91 -4.27
N TYR A 84 12.67 1.84 -4.64
CA TYR A 84 11.85 0.71 -4.27
C TYR A 84 12.42 -0.57 -4.92
N PRO A 85 12.55 -1.69 -4.17
CA PRO A 85 13.19 -2.92 -4.67
C PRO A 85 12.63 -3.37 -6.02
N GLY A 86 13.53 -3.69 -6.95
CA GLY A 86 13.16 -4.11 -8.32
C GLY A 86 12.73 -2.97 -9.25
N THR A 87 12.84 -1.71 -8.83
CA THR A 87 12.47 -0.53 -9.63
C THR A 87 13.58 0.53 -9.64
N THR A 88 13.42 1.53 -10.50
CA THR A 88 14.22 2.78 -10.53
C THR A 88 13.42 3.97 -9.99
N GLU A 89 12.38 3.69 -9.21
CA GLU A 89 11.44 4.67 -8.70
C GLU A 89 11.69 4.93 -7.21
N ARG A 90 11.52 6.19 -6.81
CA ARG A 90 11.66 6.65 -5.44
C ARG A 90 10.32 6.57 -4.73
N VAL A 91 10.35 6.37 -3.41
CA VAL A 91 9.13 6.30 -2.60
C VAL A 91 8.78 7.71 -2.11
N CYS A 92 7.58 8.17 -2.41
CA CYS A 92 7.02 9.39 -1.86
C CYS A 92 5.97 9.02 -0.80
N LEU A 93 6.18 9.47 0.44
CA LEU A 93 5.24 9.34 1.55
C LEU A 93 4.51 10.66 1.77
N ILE A 94 3.18 10.62 1.70
CA ILE A 94 2.28 11.74 1.93
C ILE A 94 1.49 11.43 3.19
N THR A 95 1.44 12.39 4.11
CA THR A 95 0.67 12.30 5.36
C THR A 95 -0.20 13.55 5.48
N GLY A 96 -1.49 13.38 5.70
CA GLY A 96 -2.42 14.51 5.84
C GLY A 96 -3.87 14.03 5.80
N ASN A 97 -4.79 14.98 5.74
CA ASN A 97 -6.20 14.66 5.58
C ASN A 97 -6.50 14.25 4.13
N VAL A 98 -7.68 13.71 3.87
CA VAL A 98 -8.05 13.17 2.54
C VAL A 98 -7.86 14.22 1.45
N ASP A 99 -8.41 15.41 1.64
CA ASP A 99 -8.34 16.50 0.64
C ASP A 99 -6.90 16.95 0.37
N ALA A 100 -6.10 17.03 1.43
CA ALA A 100 -4.68 17.37 1.33
C ALA A 100 -3.91 16.31 0.52
N ILE A 101 -4.16 15.02 0.79
CA ILE A 101 -3.54 13.91 0.06
C ILE A 101 -3.96 13.92 -1.41
N LEU A 102 -5.25 14.11 -1.71
CA LEU A 102 -5.75 14.15 -3.10
C LEU A 102 -5.15 15.33 -3.88
N THR A 103 -4.98 16.48 -3.24
CA THR A 103 -4.34 17.65 -3.84
C THR A 103 -2.87 17.37 -4.16
N VAL A 104 -2.11 16.82 -3.20
CA VAL A 104 -0.70 16.43 -3.42
C VAL A 104 -0.59 15.36 -4.50
N LEU A 105 -1.46 14.36 -4.49
CA LEU A 105 -1.47 13.28 -5.47
C LEU A 105 -1.70 13.83 -6.89
N SER A 106 -2.66 14.73 -7.05
CA SER A 106 -2.96 15.40 -8.34
C SER A 106 -1.74 16.15 -8.87
N PHE A 107 -1.07 16.92 -8.01
CA PHE A 107 0.16 17.62 -8.36
C PHE A 107 1.28 16.66 -8.81
N ILE A 108 1.45 15.54 -8.12
CA ILE A 108 2.48 14.54 -8.47
C ILE A 108 2.15 13.87 -9.81
N MET A 109 0.89 13.51 -10.05
CA MET A 109 0.45 12.96 -11.33
C MET A 109 0.72 13.90 -12.49
N GLU A 110 0.48 15.21 -12.31
CA GLU A 110 0.79 16.23 -13.31
C GLU A 110 2.29 16.28 -13.61
N LYS A 111 3.15 16.26 -12.58
CA LYS A 111 4.61 16.26 -12.74
C LYS A 111 5.15 15.00 -13.42
N ILE A 112 4.53 13.85 -13.16
CA ILE A 112 4.86 12.60 -13.85
C ILE A 112 4.48 12.67 -15.35
N LYS A 113 3.32 13.27 -15.66
CA LYS A 113 2.86 13.47 -17.05
C LYS A 113 3.73 14.48 -17.82
N GLU A 114 4.19 15.55 -17.18
CA GLU A 114 5.03 16.58 -17.78
C GLU A 114 6.43 16.06 -18.14
N LYS A 115 6.97 15.16 -17.32
CA LYS A 115 8.32 14.59 -17.49
C LYS A 115 8.27 13.06 -17.48
N PRO A 116 7.77 12.45 -18.58
CA PRO A 116 7.79 11.00 -18.71
C PRO A 116 9.24 10.50 -18.70
N ASP A 117 9.52 9.45 -17.93
CA ASP A 117 10.85 8.86 -17.86
C ASP A 117 11.14 8.09 -19.16
N PRO A 118 12.15 8.50 -19.96
CA PRO A 118 12.49 7.83 -21.23
C PRO A 118 13.02 6.41 -21.00
N ASN A 119 13.54 6.11 -19.80
CA ASN A 119 14.08 4.82 -19.43
C ASN A 119 13.11 3.99 -18.58
N ALA A 120 11.86 4.42 -18.41
CA ALA A 120 10.86 3.60 -17.73
C ALA A 120 10.76 2.25 -18.44
N LYS A 121 11.29 1.20 -17.82
CA LYS A 121 10.95 -0.16 -18.23
C LYS A 121 9.43 -0.27 -18.08
N PRO A 122 8.73 -0.83 -19.09
CA PRO A 122 7.30 -1.07 -18.96
C PRO A 122 7.09 -1.82 -17.64
N ALA A 123 6.32 -1.25 -16.72
CA ALA A 123 6.08 -1.82 -15.40
C ALA A 123 5.08 -2.96 -15.54
N ILE A 124 5.49 -4.03 -16.21
CA ILE A 124 4.57 -5.08 -16.61
C ILE A 124 5.35 -6.39 -16.79
N ASP A 125 5.63 -7.04 -15.66
CA ASP A 125 5.74 -8.49 -15.61
C ASP A 125 4.35 -9.07 -15.92
N PHE A 126 4.05 -9.22 -17.22
CA PHE A 126 2.84 -9.88 -17.70
C PHE A 126 3.02 -11.39 -17.60
N ASP A 127 2.38 -12.01 -16.61
CA ASP A 127 2.20 -13.47 -16.59
C ASP A 127 1.07 -13.93 -17.54
N ASN A 128 0.36 -13.01 -18.23
CA ASN A 128 -0.75 -13.40 -19.09
C ASN A 128 -0.80 -12.64 -20.44
N LYS A 129 -0.66 -13.40 -21.54
CA LYS A 129 -0.15 -12.95 -22.85
C LYS A 129 -1.18 -12.38 -23.83
N GLN A 130 -2.49 -12.62 -23.69
CA GLN A 130 -3.32 -12.62 -24.91
C GLN A 130 -4.11 -11.34 -25.24
N THR A 131 -4.51 -10.52 -24.27
CA THR A 131 -5.39 -9.36 -24.55
C THR A 131 -4.64 -8.03 -24.68
N ALA A 132 -3.52 -7.89 -23.98
CA ALA A 132 -2.74 -6.64 -23.99
C ALA A 132 -1.86 -6.48 -25.25
N GLU A 133 -1.65 -7.54 -26.04
CA GLU A 133 -0.78 -7.48 -27.23
C GLU A 133 -1.34 -6.62 -28.37
N ARG A 134 -2.68 -6.51 -28.50
CA ARG A 134 -3.29 -5.67 -29.56
C ARG A 134 -3.19 -4.17 -29.28
N GLU A 135 -3.26 -3.75 -28.01
CA GLU A 135 -3.13 -2.33 -27.64
C GLU A 135 -1.66 -1.89 -27.49
N LYS A 136 -0.76 -2.83 -27.16
CA LYS A 136 0.69 -2.62 -27.08
C LYS A 136 1.35 -2.26 -28.41
N GLN A 137 0.81 -2.71 -29.55
CA GLN A 137 1.40 -2.46 -30.87
C GLN A 137 1.40 -0.98 -31.28
N ASN A 138 0.67 -0.11 -30.56
CA ASN A 138 0.60 1.33 -30.86
C ASN A 138 1.22 2.22 -29.77
N TRP A 139 1.84 1.65 -28.73
CA TRP A 139 2.50 2.43 -27.68
C TRP A 139 3.95 2.76 -28.04
N THR A 140 4.16 3.97 -28.55
CA THR A 140 5.48 4.60 -28.68
C THR A 140 5.87 5.29 -27.35
N GLU A 141 7.14 5.67 -27.21
CA GLU A 141 7.65 6.45 -26.06
C GLU A 141 6.84 7.74 -25.79
N LYS A 142 6.19 8.31 -26.83
CA LYS A 142 5.31 9.48 -26.76
C LYS A 142 3.85 9.19 -26.41
N THR A 143 3.41 7.94 -26.47
CA THR A 143 1.98 7.57 -26.31
C THR A 143 1.73 6.63 -25.13
N ARG A 144 2.71 6.47 -24.23
CA ARG A 144 2.47 5.73 -22.99
C ARG A 144 1.52 6.55 -22.10
N PRO A 145 0.32 6.06 -21.78
CA PRO A 145 -0.54 6.70 -20.82
C PRO A 145 0.17 6.79 -19.46
N PRO A 146 -0.10 7.87 -18.72
CA PRO A 146 0.46 8.05 -17.39
C PRO A 146 -0.02 6.91 -16.50
N GLN A 147 0.92 6.23 -15.86
CA GLN A 147 0.63 5.21 -14.86
C GLN A 147 0.95 5.75 -13.47
N VAL A 148 0.10 5.40 -12.50
CA VAL A 148 0.30 5.73 -11.09
C VAL A 148 0.54 4.45 -10.32
N LYS A 149 1.58 4.45 -9.48
CA LYS A 149 1.98 3.30 -8.69
C LYS A 149 1.86 3.62 -7.20
N ILE A 150 1.01 2.89 -6.50
CA ILE A 150 0.68 3.10 -5.10
C ILE A 150 1.19 1.90 -4.29
N LEU A 151 1.92 2.16 -3.22
CA LEU A 151 2.35 1.14 -2.28
C LEU A 151 1.33 1.01 -1.15
N VAL A 152 0.84 -0.19 -0.93
CA VAL A 152 -0.09 -0.50 0.15
C VAL A 152 0.41 -1.69 0.97
N PRO A 153 0.12 -1.77 2.27
CA PRO A 153 0.39 -2.96 3.07
C PRO A 153 -0.25 -4.21 2.46
N ASN A 154 0.36 -5.38 2.66
CA ASN A 154 -0.17 -6.66 2.18
C ASN A 154 -1.62 -6.93 2.63
N SER A 155 -1.97 -6.53 3.86
CA SER A 155 -3.33 -6.64 4.40
C SER A 155 -4.32 -5.78 3.61
N THR A 156 -3.98 -4.51 3.39
CA THR A 156 -4.76 -3.55 2.59
C THR A 156 -4.92 -4.02 1.15
N ALA A 157 -3.85 -4.52 0.52
CA ALA A 157 -3.94 -5.12 -0.80
C ALA A 157 -4.89 -6.33 -0.85
N GLY A 158 -4.87 -7.18 0.18
CA GLY A 158 -5.80 -8.30 0.30
C GLY A 158 -7.27 -7.85 0.35
N MET A 159 -7.55 -6.76 1.07
CA MET A 159 -8.88 -6.15 1.11
C MET A 159 -9.29 -5.54 -0.24
N ILE A 160 -8.39 -4.83 -0.92
CA ILE A 160 -8.63 -4.26 -2.25
C ILE A 160 -8.86 -5.35 -3.30
N ILE A 161 -8.17 -6.50 -3.21
CA ILE A 161 -8.41 -7.65 -4.10
C ILE A 161 -9.80 -8.24 -3.83
N GLY A 162 -10.16 -8.40 -2.57
CA GLY A 162 -11.40 -9.06 -2.16
C GLY A 162 -11.37 -10.58 -2.34
N LYS A 163 -12.37 -11.27 -1.81
CA LYS A 163 -12.48 -12.73 -1.87
C LYS A 163 -12.58 -13.19 -3.33
N GLY A 164 -11.61 -13.98 -3.81
CA GLY A 164 -11.59 -14.45 -5.20
C GLY A 164 -11.36 -13.36 -6.25
N GLY A 165 -10.88 -12.17 -5.84
CA GLY A 165 -10.64 -11.06 -6.76
C GLY A 165 -11.90 -10.32 -7.20
N THR A 166 -13.03 -10.48 -6.49
CA THR A 166 -14.31 -9.85 -6.85
C THR A 166 -14.25 -8.33 -6.75
N TYR A 167 -13.69 -7.80 -5.67
CA TYR A 167 -13.69 -6.35 -5.41
C TYR A 167 -12.78 -5.60 -6.40
N ILE A 168 -11.60 -6.14 -6.71
CA ILE A 168 -10.73 -5.54 -7.73
C ILE A 168 -11.33 -5.60 -9.14
N LYS A 169 -12.13 -6.63 -9.46
CA LYS A 169 -12.86 -6.70 -10.74
C LYS A 169 -13.89 -5.59 -10.83
N GLN A 170 -14.67 -5.39 -9.76
CA GLN A 170 -15.62 -4.30 -9.66
C GLN A 170 -14.95 -2.93 -9.80
N ILE A 171 -13.83 -2.69 -9.11
CA ILE A 171 -13.06 -1.43 -9.24
C ILE A 171 -12.63 -1.19 -10.69
N LYS A 172 -12.15 -2.21 -11.40
CA LYS A 172 -11.77 -2.09 -12.82
C LYS A 172 -12.95 -1.75 -13.72
N GLU A 173 -14.10 -2.36 -13.45
CA GLU A 173 -15.34 -2.16 -14.21
C GLU A 173 -15.92 -0.75 -13.98
N GLU A 174 -15.99 -0.31 -12.72
CA GLU A 174 -16.54 1.00 -12.35
C GLU A 174 -15.62 2.16 -12.76
N SER A 175 -14.30 2.00 -12.59
CA SER A 175 -13.35 3.06 -12.93
C SER A 175 -13.02 3.12 -14.43
N GLY A 176 -13.24 2.03 -15.17
CA GLY A 176 -12.74 1.85 -16.53
C GLY A 176 -11.20 1.84 -16.63
N ALA A 177 -10.49 1.89 -15.50
CA ALA A 177 -9.03 1.95 -15.46
C ALA A 177 -8.41 0.55 -15.46
N TYR A 178 -7.21 0.45 -16.02
CA TYR A 178 -6.45 -0.80 -15.97
C TYR A 178 -5.66 -0.87 -14.66
N VAL A 179 -6.15 -1.67 -13.71
CA VAL A 179 -5.49 -1.86 -12.40
C VAL A 179 -4.72 -3.18 -12.34
N GLN A 180 -3.46 -3.13 -11.93
CA GLN A 180 -2.60 -4.30 -11.71
C GLN A 180 -1.99 -4.27 -10.31
N ILE A 181 -1.92 -5.41 -9.64
CA ILE A 181 -1.34 -5.52 -8.30
C ILE A 181 -0.15 -6.47 -8.38
N SER A 182 0.98 -6.07 -7.81
CA SER A 182 2.20 -6.89 -7.78
C SER A 182 1.95 -8.19 -7.00
N GLN A 183 2.49 -9.30 -7.51
CA GLN A 183 2.49 -10.56 -6.78
C GLN A 183 3.45 -10.48 -5.58
N LYS A 184 3.25 -11.33 -4.57
CA LYS A 184 4.25 -11.50 -3.50
C LYS A 184 5.46 -12.20 -4.11
N ALA A 185 6.63 -11.55 -4.07
CA ALA A 185 7.86 -12.22 -4.44
C ALA A 185 8.10 -13.41 -3.49
N LYS A 186 8.40 -14.59 -4.06
CA LYS A 186 8.64 -15.82 -3.27
C LYS A 186 9.93 -15.72 -2.44
N ASP A 187 10.92 -14.98 -2.95
CA ASP A 187 12.26 -14.88 -2.36
C ASP A 187 12.49 -13.59 -1.56
N GLN A 188 11.52 -12.67 -1.55
CA GLN A 188 11.61 -11.42 -0.81
C GLN A 188 10.26 -11.08 -0.19
N SER A 189 10.16 -11.21 1.14
CA SER A 189 8.93 -10.90 1.88
C SER A 189 8.76 -9.39 2.05
N LEU A 190 8.39 -8.69 0.98
CA LEU A 190 8.02 -7.28 1.07
C LEU A 190 6.73 -7.15 1.90
N ALA A 191 6.74 -6.25 2.88
CA ALA A 191 5.57 -5.96 3.71
C ALA A 191 4.44 -5.24 2.93
N GLU A 192 4.78 -4.70 1.76
CA GLU A 192 3.93 -3.87 0.91
C GLU A 192 3.80 -4.47 -0.49
N ARG A 193 2.70 -4.16 -1.18
CA ARG A 193 2.46 -4.45 -2.59
C ARG A 193 2.31 -3.17 -3.38
N CYS A 194 2.75 -3.20 -4.62
CA CYS A 194 2.57 -2.11 -5.57
C CYS A 194 1.28 -2.33 -6.38
N ILE A 195 0.40 -1.34 -6.36
CA ILE A 195 -0.79 -1.26 -7.22
C ILE A 195 -0.46 -0.27 -8.33
N THR A 196 -0.46 -0.73 -9.58
CA THR A 196 -0.31 0.10 -10.77
C THR A 196 -1.68 0.37 -11.36
N VAL A 197 -2.00 1.64 -11.60
CA VAL A 197 -3.22 2.11 -12.25
C VAL A 197 -2.83 2.82 -13.54
N ILE A 198 -3.44 2.44 -14.65
CA ILE A 198 -3.21 2.97 -16.00
C ILE A 198 -4.54 3.44 -16.58
#